data_AF-A0A967CE74-F1
#
_entry.id   AF-A0A967CE74-F1
#
_cell.length_a   1.000
_cell.length_b   1.000
_cell.length_c   1.000
_cell.angle_alpha   90.00
_cell.angle_beta   90.00
_cell.angle_gamma   90.00
#
_symmetry.space_group_name_H-M   'P 1'
#
loop_
_entity.id
_entity.type
_entity.pdbx_description
1 polymer ?
#
loop_
_entity_poly.entity_id
_entity_poly.type
_entity_poly.pdbx_seq_one_letter_code
_entity_poly.pdbx_strand_id
1 'polypeptide(L)'
;IRPFPTLRTEIRDLTDEEAERLSLIENLQRENLTPLEEGYRYTHLQRRDPSRWSVRAIADFVHKKKSTIQNRLNLVRDLAVAEAVLSERIPPTAGFHIMRLPPEMRATYLAEAVRHGLTVEQVRADVDRRITILRATSKGIETGDLSGTQPEPDAHATSPTTLLPADADATPTSRTVRLRHLRAQRAQVGLRIDELEAELRRHVVAFRELSVEIAKVDGFHD
;
A
#
# COMPACT_ATOMS: atom_id res chain seq x y z
N ILE A 1 40.16 -34.73 -30.86
CA ILE A 1 39.25 -33.71 -30.29
C ILE A 1 37.92 -33.86 -31.03
N ARG A 2 36.82 -34.24 -30.35
CA ARG A 2 35.50 -34.28 -31.01
C ARG A 2 35.05 -32.82 -31.23
N PRO A 3 34.67 -32.42 -32.45
CA PRO A 3 34.17 -31.08 -32.69
C PRO A 3 32.87 -30.88 -31.93
N PHE A 4 32.67 -29.68 -31.37
CA PHE A 4 31.40 -29.31 -30.75
C PHE A 4 30.28 -29.35 -31.81
N PRO A 5 29.07 -29.80 -31.46
CA PRO A 5 27.94 -29.80 -32.37
C PRO A 5 27.59 -28.36 -32.79
N THR A 6 27.27 -28.18 -34.07
CA THR A 6 26.85 -26.88 -34.62
C THR A 6 25.41 -26.58 -34.23
N LEU A 7 25.13 -25.31 -33.88
CA LEU A 7 23.78 -24.84 -33.56
C LEU A 7 23.13 -24.19 -34.79
N ARG A 8 21.80 -24.37 -34.93
CA ARG A 8 21.02 -23.59 -35.90
C ARG A 8 20.95 -22.15 -35.41
N THR A 9 21.33 -21.20 -36.26
CA THR A 9 21.27 -19.77 -35.95
C THR A 9 20.49 -19.02 -37.03
N GLU A 10 19.94 -17.87 -36.64
CA GLU A 10 19.32 -16.91 -37.54
C GLU A 10 20.11 -15.60 -37.44
N ILE A 11 20.49 -15.02 -38.57
CA ILE A 11 21.17 -13.72 -38.64
C ILE A 11 20.11 -12.70 -39.04
N ARG A 12 19.95 -11.66 -38.23
CA ARG A 12 19.00 -10.56 -38.46
C ARG A 12 19.75 -9.25 -38.42
N ASP A 13 19.58 -8.43 -39.45
CA ASP A 13 20.07 -7.05 -39.44
C ASP A 13 19.09 -6.21 -38.62
N LEU A 14 19.61 -5.55 -37.59
CA LEU A 14 18.86 -4.67 -36.69
C LEU A 14 19.54 -3.31 -36.66
N THR A 15 18.75 -2.25 -36.58
CA THR A 15 19.26 -0.92 -36.21
C THR A 15 19.68 -0.91 -34.73
N ASP A 16 20.51 0.05 -34.33
CA ASP A 16 20.95 0.19 -32.93
C ASP A 16 19.76 0.34 -31.97
N GLU A 17 18.72 1.06 -32.37
CA GLU A 17 17.50 1.24 -31.57
C GLU A 17 16.71 -0.08 -31.43
N GLU A 18 16.61 -0.86 -32.52
CA GLU A 18 15.96 -2.17 -32.47
C GLU A 18 16.75 -3.18 -31.65
N ALA A 19 18.08 -3.15 -31.73
CA ALA A 19 18.96 -3.99 -30.92
C ALA A 19 18.87 -3.63 -29.43
N GLU A 20 18.87 -2.34 -29.08
CA GLU A 20 18.66 -1.87 -27.71
C GLU A 20 17.29 -2.33 -27.20
N ARG A 21 16.24 -2.13 -28.01
CA ARG A 21 14.87 -2.52 -27.67
C ARG A 21 14.77 -4.03 -27.42
N LEU A 22 15.34 -4.84 -28.32
CA LEU A 22 15.30 -6.29 -28.21
C LEU A 22 16.04 -6.77 -26.96
N SER A 23 17.24 -6.23 -26.71
CA SER A 23 18.02 -6.51 -25.50
C SER A 23 17.24 -6.18 -24.22
N LEU A 24 16.49 -5.07 -24.20
CA LEU A 24 15.63 -4.71 -23.08
C LEU A 24 14.49 -5.71 -22.89
N ILE A 25 13.83 -6.15 -23.97
CA ILE A 25 12.73 -7.13 -23.91
C ILE A 25 13.25 -8.46 -23.36
N GLU A 26 14.33 -9.00 -23.93
CA GLU A 26 14.91 -10.28 -23.51
C GLU A 26 15.33 -10.25 -22.05
N ASN A 27 15.96 -9.16 -21.60
CA ASN A 27 16.36 -8.98 -20.21
C ASN A 27 15.18 -8.92 -19.24
N LEU A 28 13.99 -8.49 -19.69
CA LEU A 28 12.76 -8.41 -18.89
C LEU A 28 11.90 -9.69 -18.98
N GLN A 29 12.04 -10.46 -20.07
CA GLN A 29 11.31 -11.69 -20.32
C GLN A 29 12.07 -12.96 -19.93
N ARG A 30 13.22 -12.81 -19.24
CA ARG A 30 13.96 -13.94 -18.65
C ARG A 30 13.03 -14.82 -17.81
N GLU A 31 13.01 -16.11 -18.12
CA GLU A 31 12.08 -17.10 -17.53
C GLU A 31 12.21 -17.26 -16.01
N ASN A 32 13.34 -16.87 -15.43
CA ASN A 32 13.66 -17.08 -14.01
C ASN A 32 13.51 -15.81 -13.13
N LEU A 33 12.87 -14.74 -13.61
CA LEU A 33 12.66 -13.55 -12.79
C LEU A 33 11.55 -13.76 -11.76
N THR A 34 11.87 -13.56 -10.49
CA THR A 34 10.88 -13.51 -9.42
C THR A 34 9.99 -12.27 -9.57
N PRO A 35 8.74 -12.28 -9.08
CA PRO A 35 7.85 -11.12 -9.20
C PRO A 35 8.38 -9.84 -8.52
N LEU A 36 9.26 -10.00 -7.52
CA LEU A 36 9.92 -8.90 -6.85
C LEU A 36 11.00 -8.28 -7.75
N GLU A 37 11.84 -9.10 -8.39
CA GLU A 37 12.86 -8.65 -9.35
C GLU A 37 12.23 -7.97 -10.58
N GLU A 38 11.14 -8.53 -11.13
CA GLU A 38 10.38 -7.87 -12.19
C GLU A 38 9.95 -6.46 -11.75
N GLY A 39 9.42 -6.32 -10.53
CA GLY A 39 9.02 -5.03 -9.96
C GLY A 39 10.17 -4.03 -9.86
N TYR A 40 11.36 -4.48 -9.45
CA TYR A 40 12.55 -3.62 -9.39
C TYR A 40 12.99 -3.17 -10.78
N ARG A 41 12.99 -4.08 -11.77
CA ARG A 41 13.32 -3.76 -13.16
C ARG A 41 12.33 -2.76 -13.75
N TYR A 42 11.02 -2.95 -13.55
CA TYR A 42 10.00 -2.00 -14.01
C TYR A 42 10.15 -0.64 -13.33
N THR A 43 10.49 -0.60 -12.04
CA THR A 43 10.76 0.64 -11.33
C THR A 43 11.99 1.36 -11.90
N HIS A 44 13.03 0.61 -12.28
CA HIS A 44 14.23 1.18 -12.91
C HIS A 44 13.90 1.78 -14.29
N LEU A 45 13.09 1.10 -15.11
CA LEU A 45 12.60 1.65 -16.38
C LEU A 45 11.81 2.95 -16.16
N GLN A 46 10.88 2.95 -15.20
CA GLN A 46 10.09 4.13 -14.84
C GLN A 46 10.95 5.30 -14.40
N ARG A 47 12.05 5.05 -13.69
CA ARG A 47 12.98 6.10 -13.24
C ARG A 47 13.82 6.67 -14.38
N ARG A 48 14.21 5.86 -15.36
CA ARG A 48 15.00 6.31 -16.52
C ARG A 48 14.23 7.25 -17.42
N ASP A 49 12.98 6.91 -17.72
CA ASP A 49 12.10 7.75 -18.53
C ASP A 49 10.62 7.54 -18.11
N PRO A 50 10.13 8.33 -17.15
CA PRO A 50 8.77 8.22 -16.66
C PRO A 50 7.71 8.50 -17.75
N SER A 51 8.05 9.30 -18.75
CA SER A 51 7.13 9.69 -19.83
C SER A 51 6.90 8.55 -20.81
N ARG A 52 7.97 7.81 -21.14
CA ARG A 52 7.94 6.66 -22.02
C ARG A 52 7.44 5.39 -21.32
N TRP A 53 7.86 5.17 -20.07
CA TRP A 53 7.63 3.92 -19.34
C TRP A 53 6.44 3.97 -18.38
N SER A 54 5.27 4.37 -18.87
CA SER A 54 4.04 4.23 -18.08
C SER A 54 3.72 2.75 -17.79
N VAL A 55 2.91 2.47 -16.76
CA VAL A 55 2.49 1.09 -16.43
C VAL A 55 1.82 0.41 -17.64
N ARG A 56 1.07 1.17 -18.44
CA ARG A 56 0.46 0.67 -19.67
C ARG A 56 1.53 0.38 -20.73
N ALA A 57 2.45 1.30 -20.96
CA ALA A 57 3.53 1.11 -21.94
C ALA A 57 4.40 -0.11 -21.60
N ILE A 58 4.76 -0.30 -20.32
CA ILE A 58 5.49 -1.49 -19.87
C ILE A 58 4.67 -2.76 -20.12
N ALA A 59 3.38 -2.75 -19.80
CA ALA A 59 2.49 -3.90 -20.01
C ALA A 59 2.40 -4.30 -21.49
N ASP A 60 2.24 -3.32 -22.37
CA ASP A 60 2.21 -3.52 -23.82
C ASP A 60 3.59 -4.01 -24.34
N PHE A 61 4.68 -3.48 -23.79
CA PHE A 61 6.06 -3.83 -24.15
C PHE A 61 6.45 -5.26 -23.78
N VAL A 62 6.03 -5.75 -22.61
CA VAL A 62 6.35 -7.11 -22.15
C VAL A 62 5.24 -8.13 -22.41
N HIS A 63 4.17 -7.71 -23.11
CA HIS A 63 2.98 -8.52 -23.41
C HIS A 63 2.30 -9.15 -22.18
N LYS A 64 2.19 -8.40 -21.08
CA LYS A 64 1.50 -8.83 -19.85
C LYS A 64 0.34 -7.90 -19.53
N LYS A 65 -0.61 -8.37 -18.70
CA LYS A 65 -1.74 -7.54 -18.27
C LYS A 65 -1.26 -6.36 -17.43
N LYS A 66 -1.85 -5.17 -17.62
CA LYS A 66 -1.58 -3.97 -16.80
C LYS A 66 -1.65 -4.24 -15.29
N SER A 67 -2.62 -5.04 -14.84
CA SER A 67 -2.77 -5.41 -13.42
C SER A 67 -1.59 -6.23 -12.88
N THR A 68 -0.97 -7.04 -13.74
CA THR A 68 0.23 -7.83 -13.39
C THR A 68 1.40 -6.90 -13.13
N ILE A 69 1.67 -5.96 -14.06
CA ILE A 69 2.73 -4.97 -13.91
C ILE A 69 2.50 -4.09 -12.67
N GLN A 70 1.25 -3.65 -12.46
CA GLN A 70 0.87 -2.85 -11.30
C GLN A 70 1.15 -3.58 -9.99
N ASN A 71 0.79 -4.86 -9.90
CA ASN A 71 1.04 -5.66 -8.70
C ASN A 71 2.54 -5.81 -8.41
N ARG A 72 3.39 -5.89 -9.45
CA ARG A 72 4.85 -6.08 -9.32
C ARG A 72 5.49 -4.79 -8.83
N LEU A 73 5.10 -3.67 -9.44
CA LEU A 73 5.47 -2.34 -8.98
C LEU A 73 4.99 -2.07 -7.55
N ASN A 74 3.75 -2.42 -7.22
CA ASN A 74 3.20 -2.24 -5.88
C ASN A 74 3.96 -3.06 -4.83
N LEU A 75 4.32 -4.30 -5.15
CA LEU A 75 5.06 -5.17 -4.24
C LEU A 75 6.40 -4.54 -3.80
N VAL A 76 7.08 -3.84 -4.71
CA VAL A 76 8.37 -3.19 -4.44
C VAL A 76 8.23 -1.85 -3.72
N ARG A 77 7.04 -1.21 -3.75
CA ARG A 77 6.80 0.08 -3.10
C ARG A 77 6.72 -0.01 -1.58
N ASP A 78 6.31 -1.15 -1.04
CA ASP A 78 6.16 -1.36 0.39
C ASP A 78 7.34 -2.19 0.90
N LEU A 79 8.29 -1.53 1.55
CA LEU A 79 9.57 -2.14 1.93
C LEU A 79 9.38 -3.32 2.87
N ALA A 80 8.44 -3.25 3.81
CA ALA A 80 8.18 -4.31 4.78
C ALA A 80 7.64 -5.58 4.08
N VAL A 81 6.70 -5.41 3.14
CA VAL A 81 6.16 -6.53 2.35
C VAL A 81 7.23 -7.09 1.42
N ALA A 82 8.00 -6.23 0.75
CA ALA A 82 9.09 -6.63 -0.13
C ALA A 82 10.15 -7.45 0.61
N GLU A 83 10.57 -7.02 1.80
CA GLU A 83 11.53 -7.72 2.65
C GLU A 83 11.00 -9.07 3.12
N ALA A 84 9.72 -9.15 3.49
CA ALA A 84 9.10 -10.41 3.91
C ALA A 84 9.02 -11.42 2.75
N VAL A 85 8.79 -10.96 1.51
CA VAL A 85 8.84 -11.80 0.31
C VAL A 85 10.28 -12.22 -0.01
N LEU A 86 11.24 -11.28 0.06
CA LEU A 86 12.65 -11.55 -0.22
C LEU A 86 13.24 -12.57 0.76
N SER A 87 12.83 -12.50 2.02
CA SER A 87 13.26 -13.43 3.08
C SER A 87 12.45 -14.73 3.10
N GLU A 88 11.62 -14.97 2.08
CA GLU A 88 10.74 -16.15 1.94
C GLU A 88 9.77 -16.39 3.12
N ARG A 89 9.54 -15.37 3.96
CA ARG A 89 8.59 -15.45 5.09
C ARG A 89 7.15 -15.49 4.60
N ILE A 90 6.88 -14.93 3.43
CA ILE A 90 5.59 -15.00 2.74
C ILE A 90 5.82 -15.21 1.23
N PRO A 91 4.90 -15.92 0.55
CA PRO A 91 4.95 -16.01 -0.90
C PRO A 91 4.57 -14.67 -1.56
N PRO A 92 5.08 -14.36 -2.77
CA PRO A 92 4.75 -13.12 -3.49
C PRO A 92 3.24 -12.91 -3.70
N THR A 93 2.49 -14.00 -3.86
CA THR A 93 1.04 -14.00 -4.02
C THR A 93 0.31 -13.45 -2.80
N ALA A 94 0.72 -13.85 -1.59
CA ALA A 94 0.22 -13.26 -0.35
C ALA A 94 0.56 -11.77 -0.27
N GLY A 95 1.78 -11.38 -0.67
CA GLY A 95 2.19 -9.98 -0.79
C GLY A 95 1.23 -9.14 -1.65
N PHE A 96 0.82 -9.66 -2.82
CA PHE A 96 -0.16 -8.97 -3.68
C PHE A 96 -1.51 -8.74 -3.01
N HIS A 97 -1.96 -9.67 -2.18
CA HIS A 97 -3.19 -9.51 -1.39
C HIS A 97 -3.00 -8.45 -0.31
N ILE A 98 -1.92 -8.52 0.46
CA ILE A 98 -1.61 -7.55 1.53
C ILE A 98 -1.54 -6.12 0.98
N MET A 99 -0.97 -5.93 -0.22
CA MET A 99 -0.87 -4.61 -0.87
C MET A 99 -2.23 -3.94 -1.17
N ARG A 100 -3.34 -4.70 -1.15
CA ARG A 100 -4.69 -4.15 -1.32
C ARG A 100 -5.23 -3.49 -0.05
N LEU A 101 -4.64 -3.78 1.10
CA LEU A 101 -4.97 -3.10 2.34
C LEU A 101 -4.45 -1.65 2.33
N PRO A 102 -5.10 -0.75 3.10
CA PRO A 102 -4.56 0.58 3.33
C PRO A 102 -3.16 0.53 3.96
N PRO A 103 -2.23 1.46 3.60
CA PRO A 103 -0.85 1.46 4.10
C PRO A 103 -0.74 1.31 5.61
N GLU A 104 -1.60 1.99 6.36
CA GLU A 104 -1.65 1.97 7.83
C GLU A 104 -1.94 0.59 8.44
N MET A 105 -2.58 -0.32 7.69
CA MET A 105 -2.93 -1.66 8.17
C MET A 105 -1.92 -2.74 7.76
N ARG A 106 -1.09 -2.48 6.74
CA ARG A 106 -0.23 -3.50 6.11
C ARG A 106 0.81 -4.06 7.06
N ALA A 107 1.53 -3.19 7.77
CA ALA A 107 2.61 -3.61 8.67
C ALA A 107 2.09 -4.53 9.79
N THR A 108 1.00 -4.12 10.46
CA THR A 108 0.37 -4.90 11.52
C THR A 108 -0.14 -6.24 11.01
N TYR A 109 -0.79 -6.24 9.84
CA TYR A 109 -1.32 -7.47 9.26
C TYR A 109 -0.24 -8.41 8.75
N LEU A 110 0.85 -7.87 8.18
CA LEU A 110 2.00 -8.65 7.76
C LEU A 110 2.63 -9.37 8.95
N ALA A 111 2.82 -8.69 10.08
CA ALA A 111 3.33 -9.30 11.30
C ALA A 111 2.41 -10.42 11.82
N GLU A 112 1.09 -10.21 11.77
CA GLU A 112 0.09 -11.24 12.09
C GLU A 112 0.19 -12.44 11.16
N ALA A 113 0.28 -12.20 9.85
CA ALA A 113 0.34 -13.24 8.83
C ALA A 113 1.59 -14.11 8.96
N VAL A 114 2.75 -13.49 9.22
CA VAL A 114 4.02 -14.19 9.45
C VAL A 114 3.97 -14.99 10.74
N ARG A 115 3.50 -14.39 11.85
CA ARG A 115 3.45 -15.05 13.16
C ARG A 115 2.57 -16.30 13.15
N HIS A 116 1.44 -16.24 12.45
CA HIS A 116 0.47 -17.34 12.39
C HIS A 116 0.68 -18.28 11.19
N GLY A 117 1.69 -18.02 10.34
CA GLY A 117 1.96 -18.83 9.16
C GLY A 117 0.77 -18.92 8.20
N LEU A 118 0.08 -17.81 7.94
CA LEU A 118 -1.13 -17.82 7.14
C LEU A 118 -0.86 -18.24 5.70
N THR A 119 -1.72 -19.11 5.18
CA THR A 119 -1.72 -19.52 3.76
C THR A 119 -2.19 -18.40 2.84
N VAL A 120 -1.90 -18.51 1.54
CA VAL A 120 -2.30 -17.51 0.53
C VAL A 120 -3.82 -17.34 0.50
N GLU A 121 -4.56 -18.44 0.59
CA GLU A 121 -6.02 -18.45 0.60
C GLU A 121 -6.58 -17.75 1.84
N GLN A 122 -6.01 -18.02 3.02
CA GLN A 122 -6.39 -17.36 4.26
C GLN A 122 -6.11 -15.86 4.21
N VAL A 123 -4.92 -15.48 3.73
CA VAL A 123 -4.54 -14.07 3.55
C VAL A 123 -5.52 -13.37 2.61
N ARG A 124 -5.81 -13.98 1.45
CA ARG A 124 -6.77 -13.44 0.48
C ARG A 124 -8.15 -13.25 1.11
N ALA A 125 -8.69 -14.28 1.75
CA ALA A 125 -10.02 -14.26 2.32
C ALA A 125 -10.14 -13.19 3.42
N ASP A 126 -9.14 -13.09 4.29
CA ASP A 126 -9.17 -12.11 5.38
C ASP A 126 -9.02 -10.67 4.87
N VAL A 127 -8.13 -10.43 3.90
CA VAL A 127 -8.00 -9.14 3.23
C VAL A 127 -9.31 -8.75 2.52
N ASP A 128 -9.94 -9.67 1.79
CA ASP A 128 -11.22 -9.41 1.10
C ASP A 128 -12.33 -9.05 2.09
N ARG A 129 -12.39 -9.71 3.25
CA ARG A 129 -13.32 -9.36 4.33
C ARG A 129 -13.04 -7.96 4.89
N ARG A 130 -11.78 -7.66 5.22
CA ARG A 130 -11.39 -6.34 5.77
C ARG A 130 -11.74 -5.20 4.80
N ILE A 131 -11.43 -5.36 3.51
CA ILE A 131 -11.75 -4.37 2.47
C ILE A 131 -13.28 -4.17 2.34
N THR A 132 -14.05 -5.26 2.42
CA THR A 132 -15.52 -5.19 2.34
C THR A 132 -16.09 -4.40 3.53
N ILE A 133 -15.60 -4.65 4.74
CA ILE A 133 -16.00 -3.92 5.94
C ILE A 133 -15.65 -2.44 5.81
N LEU A 134 -14.41 -2.12 5.38
CA LEU A 134 -13.97 -0.74 5.19
C LEU A 134 -14.88 0.03 4.21
N ARG A 135 -15.27 -0.61 3.10
CA ARG A 135 -16.21 -0.03 2.11
C ARG A 135 -17.62 0.15 2.65
N ALA A 136 -18.12 -0.78 3.46
CA ALA A 136 -19.43 -0.66 4.09
C ALA A 136 -19.45 0.48 5.13
N THR A 137 -18.38 0.62 5.91
CA THR A 137 -18.26 1.68 6.91
C THR A 137 -18.12 3.07 6.29
N SER A 138 -17.49 3.20 5.11
CA SER A 138 -17.42 4.49 4.40
C SER A 138 -18.77 4.88 3.78
N LYS A 139 -19.54 3.90 3.25
CA LYS A 139 -20.82 4.15 2.58
C LYS A 139 -21.96 4.55 3.54
N GLY A 140 -21.94 4.03 4.77
CA GLY A 140 -22.94 4.37 5.80
C GLY A 140 -22.79 5.78 6.40
N ILE A 141 -21.71 6.49 6.09
CA ILE A 141 -21.51 7.89 6.54
C ILE A 141 -22.14 8.88 5.54
N GLU A 142 -22.27 8.51 4.26
CA GLU A 142 -22.76 9.41 3.19
C GLU A 142 -24.28 9.38 2.96
N THR A 143 -25.03 8.45 3.57
CA THR A 143 -26.50 8.32 3.36
C THR A 143 -27.35 8.90 4.51
N GLY A 144 -26.74 9.62 5.45
CA GLY A 144 -27.40 10.17 6.63
C GLY A 144 -27.81 11.65 6.55
N ASP A 145 -27.61 12.32 5.42
CA ASP A 145 -28.02 13.70 5.21
C ASP A 145 -28.39 13.89 3.74
N LEU A 146 -29.45 14.66 3.48
CA LEU A 146 -30.04 15.01 2.16
C LEU A 146 -31.21 14.13 1.66
N SER A 147 -32.43 14.37 2.19
CA SER A 147 -33.68 14.56 1.42
C SER A 147 -34.90 14.72 2.36
N GLY A 148 -35.61 15.83 2.23
CA GLY A 148 -36.89 16.08 2.93
C GLY A 148 -37.42 17.51 2.71
N THR A 149 -38.03 17.73 1.55
CA THR A 149 -38.64 18.97 1.03
C THR A 149 -39.88 19.47 1.83
N GLN A 150 -40.10 20.79 1.81
CA GLN A 150 -41.26 21.64 2.24
C GLN A 150 -42.68 21.07 1.89
N PRO A 151 -43.81 21.46 2.55
CA PRO A 151 -44.38 22.84 2.56
C PRO A 151 -45.20 23.32 3.81
N GLU A 152 -45.54 24.63 3.82
CA GLU A 152 -46.54 25.33 4.67
C GLU A 152 -47.94 24.66 4.64
N PRO A 153 -48.80 24.76 5.69
CA PRO A 153 -49.80 25.85 5.77
C PRO A 153 -50.27 26.31 7.19
N ASP A 154 -50.96 27.46 7.20
CA ASP A 154 -51.72 28.09 8.30
C ASP A 154 -52.82 27.21 8.95
N ALA A 155 -53.05 27.38 10.26
CA ALA A 155 -54.36 27.66 10.92
C ALA A 155 -54.47 27.16 12.39
N HIS A 156 -55.32 27.88 13.14
CA HIS A 156 -55.50 27.97 14.58
C HIS A 156 -56.08 26.77 15.37
N ALA A 157 -55.83 26.87 16.71
CA ALA A 157 -56.64 26.41 17.87
C ALA A 157 -56.57 24.90 18.21
N THR A 158 -56.42 24.41 19.43
CA THR A 158 -56.61 24.96 20.80
C THR A 158 -55.93 23.98 21.78
N SER A 159 -55.22 24.48 22.79
CA SER A 159 -54.86 23.77 24.05
C SER A 159 -56.14 23.55 24.91
N PRO A 160 -56.23 22.69 25.96
CA PRO A 160 -55.16 22.46 26.95
C PRO A 160 -55.00 21.08 27.64
N THR A 161 -53.75 20.84 28.07
CA THR A 161 -53.28 20.39 29.40
C THR A 161 -53.94 19.18 30.10
N THR A 162 -53.14 18.14 30.42
CA THR A 162 -52.75 17.74 31.80
C THR A 162 -51.91 16.44 31.85
N LEU A 163 -50.64 16.62 32.28
CA LEU A 163 -49.78 15.80 33.16
C LEU A 163 -49.42 14.30 32.88
N LEU A 164 -48.09 14.10 32.82
CA LEU A 164 -47.18 12.92 32.82
C LEU A 164 -47.36 11.88 33.97
N PRO A 165 -46.57 10.75 34.07
CA PRO A 165 -45.31 10.41 33.35
C PRO A 165 -45.09 8.96 32.82
N ALA A 166 -44.15 8.89 31.88
CA ALA A 166 -43.03 7.93 31.72
C ALA A 166 -43.26 6.41 31.82
N ASP A 167 -43.20 5.76 30.65
CA ASP A 167 -42.51 4.48 30.43
C ASP A 167 -42.18 4.34 28.93
N ALA A 168 -40.90 4.39 28.55
CA ALA A 168 -40.35 3.72 27.36
C ALA A 168 -38.84 4.02 27.20
N ASP A 169 -38.08 2.94 27.22
CA ASP A 169 -36.63 2.82 27.31
C ASP A 169 -35.97 2.92 25.92
N ALA A 170 -35.10 3.92 25.71
CA ALA A 170 -34.11 3.98 24.63
C ALA A 170 -33.07 5.10 24.90
N THR A 171 -31.97 4.77 25.58
CA THR A 171 -30.93 5.72 25.99
C THR A 171 -30.00 6.16 24.84
N PRO A 172 -29.65 7.45 24.70
CA PRO A 172 -28.77 8.01 23.65
C PRO A 172 -27.27 7.93 24.00
N THR A 173 -26.80 6.78 24.49
CA THR A 173 -25.46 6.66 25.10
C THR A 173 -24.35 6.20 24.12
N SER A 174 -24.67 5.51 23.03
CA SER A 174 -23.63 4.88 22.19
C SER A 174 -22.92 5.82 21.19
N ARG A 175 -23.56 6.88 20.68
CA ARG A 175 -22.98 7.74 19.64
C ARG A 175 -22.02 8.78 20.20
N THR A 176 -22.35 9.37 21.34
CA THR A 176 -21.55 10.40 22.02
C THR A 176 -20.28 9.80 22.64
N VAL A 177 -20.39 8.60 23.23
CA VAL A 177 -19.24 7.86 23.77
C VAL A 177 -18.27 7.43 22.66
N ARG A 178 -18.79 6.91 21.54
CA ARG A 178 -17.97 6.53 20.38
C ARG A 178 -17.21 7.72 19.78
N LEU A 179 -17.85 8.89 19.67
CA LEU A 179 -17.19 10.11 19.19
C LEU A 179 -16.12 10.64 20.15
N ARG A 180 -16.33 10.54 21.48
CA ARG A 180 -15.28 10.87 22.46
C ARG A 180 -14.09 9.92 22.35
N HIS A 181 -14.34 8.62 22.19
CA HIS A 181 -13.27 7.63 22.07
C HIS A 181 -12.42 7.83 20.81
N LEU A 182 -13.05 8.13 19.67
CA LEU A 182 -12.33 8.42 18.42
C LEU A 182 -11.51 9.72 18.49
N ARG A 183 -12.01 10.76 19.17
CA ARG A 183 -11.25 12.00 19.41
C ARG A 183 -10.05 11.77 20.32
N ALA A 184 -10.21 10.97 21.37
CA ALA A 184 -9.12 10.59 22.27
C ALA A 184 -8.05 9.77 21.53
N GLN A 185 -8.44 8.80 20.69
CA GLN A 185 -7.50 8.04 19.86
C GLN A 185 -6.74 8.94 18.88
N ARG A 186 -7.42 9.90 18.22
CA ARG A 186 -6.76 10.84 17.30
C ARG A 186 -5.75 11.75 18.02
N ALA A 187 -6.07 12.21 19.23
CA ALA A 187 -5.15 12.99 20.05
C ALA A 187 -3.93 12.16 20.50
N GLN A 188 -4.15 10.90 20.88
CA GLN A 188 -3.08 9.99 21.28
C GLN A 188 -2.13 9.65 20.12
N VAL A 189 -2.66 9.49 18.90
CA VAL A 189 -1.83 9.32 17.69
C VAL A 189 -1.02 10.58 17.39
N GLY A 190 -1.60 11.77 17.55
CA GLY A 190 -0.88 13.04 17.39
C GLY A 190 0.33 13.14 18.33
N LEU A 191 0.12 12.87 19.62
CA LEU A 191 1.20 12.87 20.61
C LEU A 191 2.31 11.86 20.29
N ARG A 192 1.94 10.69 19.74
CA ARG A 192 2.93 9.67 19.34
C ARG A 192 3.73 10.09 18.10
N ILE A 193 3.11 10.80 17.17
CA ILE A 193 3.80 11.37 16.00
C ILE A 193 4.79 12.43 16.48
N ASP A 194 4.39 13.34 17.37
CA ASP A 194 5.28 14.38 17.91
C ASP A 194 6.48 13.77 18.67
N GLU A 195 6.25 12.70 19.43
CA GLU A 195 7.29 11.96 20.13
C GLU A 195 8.30 11.29 19.18
N LEU A 196 7.80 10.65 18.12
CA LEU A 196 8.63 10.02 17.08
C LEU A 196 9.41 11.06 16.26
N GLU A 197 8.82 12.21 15.97
CA GLU A 197 9.52 13.31 15.32
C GLU A 197 10.67 13.84 16.19
N ALA A 198 10.45 13.97 17.50
CA ALA A 198 11.50 14.37 18.43
C ALA A 198 12.63 13.34 18.50
N GLU A 199 12.29 12.04 18.48
CA GLU A 199 13.27 10.95 18.45
C GLU A 199 14.09 10.93 17.16
N LEU A 200 13.43 11.10 16.00
CA LEU A 200 14.11 11.21 14.72
C LEU A 200 15.07 12.40 14.68
N ARG A 201 14.66 13.57 15.20
CA ARG A 201 15.53 14.74 15.30
C ARG A 201 16.77 14.47 16.16
N ARG A 202 16.63 13.78 17.29
CA ARG A 202 17.79 13.36 18.12
C ARG A 202 18.74 12.45 17.35
N HIS A 203 18.21 11.46 16.63
CA HIS A 203 19.02 10.53 15.85
C HIS A 203 19.76 11.23 14.71
N VAL A 204 19.12 12.19 14.02
CA VAL A 204 19.75 12.97 12.97
C VAL A 204 20.92 13.81 13.51
N VAL A 205 20.75 14.42 14.69
CA VAL A 205 21.83 15.17 15.35
C VAL A 205 22.98 14.23 15.74
N ALA A 206 22.67 13.11 16.39
CA ALA A 206 23.68 12.11 16.78
C ALA A 206 24.44 11.55 15.57
N PHE A 207 23.75 11.31 14.44
CA PHE A 207 24.37 10.86 13.21
C PHE A 207 25.31 11.93 12.60
N ARG A 208 24.93 13.21 12.69
CA ARG A 208 25.77 14.33 12.26
C ARG A 208 27.01 14.46 13.14
N GLU A 209 26.89 14.28 14.45
CA GLU A 209 28.01 14.28 15.38
C GLU A 209 28.97 13.12 15.11
N LEU A 210 28.45 11.91 14.93
CA LEU A 210 29.24 10.73 14.51
C LEU A 210 29.95 10.96 13.18
N SER A 211 29.27 11.59 12.21
CA SER A 211 29.88 11.90 10.91
C SER A 211 31.02 12.91 11.03
N VAL A 212 30.90 13.90 11.93
CA VAL A 212 31.98 14.84 12.24
C VAL A 212 33.13 14.15 12.98
N GLU A 213 32.83 13.19 13.86
CA GLU A 213 33.84 12.43 14.59
C GLU A 213 34.61 11.46 13.69
N ILE A 214 33.92 10.76 12.78
CA ILE A 214 34.53 9.94 11.73
C ILE A 214 35.42 10.80 10.82
N ALA A 215 34.95 11.97 10.39
CA ALA A 215 35.75 12.88 9.58
C ALA A 215 37.02 13.41 10.30
N LYS A 216 37.02 13.47 11.64
CA LYS A 216 38.21 13.81 12.44
C LYS A 216 39.18 12.63 12.55
N VAL A 217 38.67 11.40 12.59
CA VAL A 217 39.47 10.18 12.64
C VAL A 217 40.13 9.89 11.29
N ASP A 218 39.42 10.13 10.18
CA ASP A 218 39.94 9.98 8.81
C ASP A 218 40.87 11.14 8.37
N GLY A 219 40.95 12.21 9.16
CA GLY A 219 41.76 13.41 8.90
C GLY A 219 43.18 13.40 9.45
N PHE A 220 43.71 12.27 9.91
CA PHE A 220 45.11 12.11 10.30
C PHE A 220 45.76 11.04 9.43
N HIS A 221 46.28 11.42 8.26
CA HIS A 221 47.45 10.85 7.58
C HIS A 221 47.91 11.91 6.56
N ASP A 222 48.67 12.89 7.04
CA ASP A 222 49.68 13.62 6.28
C ASP A 222 51.02 13.42 7.01
#